data_AF-A0A9D0C813-F1
#
_entry.id   AF-A0A9D0C813-F1
#
_cell.length_a   1.000
_cell.length_b   1.000
_cell.length_c   1.000
_cell.angle_alpha   90.00
_cell.angle_beta   90.00
_cell.angle_gamma   90.00
#
_symmetry.space_group_name_H-M   'P 1'
#
loop_
_entity.id
_entity.type
_entity.pdbx_description
1 polymer ?
#
loop_
_entity_poly.entity_id
_entity_poly.type
_entity_poly.pdbx_seq_one_letter_code
_entity_poly.pdbx_strand_id
1 'polypeptide(L)'
;MLTQEQGQVLVRLARQTIEEQVGLAPTDPVRPEELADPALQQRRGVFVTLNKRGMLRGCIGSLVGVEPLVEGVRRNAINAA
;
A
#
# COMPACT_ATOMS: atom_id res chain seq x y z
N MET A 1 13.87 -9.03 -5.54
CA MET A 1 12.67 -8.58 -6.29
C MET A 1 11.44 -9.06 -5.54
N LEU A 2 10.31 -8.34 -5.54
CA LEU A 2 9.07 -8.85 -4.93
C LEU A 2 8.40 -9.84 -5.88
N THR A 3 7.71 -10.85 -5.33
CA THR A 3 6.89 -11.77 -6.11
C THR A 3 5.54 -11.12 -6.47
N GLN A 4 4.82 -11.73 -7.42
CA GLN A 4 3.47 -11.28 -7.79
C GLN A 4 2.50 -11.31 -6.59
N GLU A 5 2.59 -12.36 -5.77
CA GLU A 5 1.78 -12.54 -4.56
C GLU A 5 2.07 -11.44 -3.53
N GLN A 6 3.35 -11.15 -3.26
CA GLN A 6 3.76 -10.04 -2.39
C GLN A 6 3.26 -8.69 -2.92
N GLY A 7 3.30 -8.48 -4.24
CA GLY A 7 2.75 -7.28 -4.87
C GLY A 7 1.24 -7.13 -4.68
N GLN A 8 0.48 -8.23 -4.82
CA GLN A 8 -0.97 -8.23 -4.59
C GLN A 8 -1.31 -7.92 -3.13
N VAL A 9 -0.54 -8.45 -2.16
CA VAL A 9 -0.69 -8.10 -0.73
C VAL A 9 -0.55 -6.59 -0.52
N LEU A 10 0.47 -5.95 -1.11
CA LEU A 10 0.68 -4.50 -0.97
C LEU A 10 -0.44 -3.66 -1.63
N VAL A 11 -0.97 -4.10 -2.78
CA VAL A 11 -2.08 -3.40 -3.44
C VAL A 11 -3.36 -3.48 -2.62
N ARG A 12 -3.67 -4.67 -2.05
CA ARG A 12 -4.81 -4.83 -1.13
C ARG A 12 -4.64 -3.99 0.12
N LEU A 13 -3.44 -3.97 0.69
CA LEU A 13 -3.11 -3.14 1.85
C LEU A 13 -3.37 -1.65 1.58
N ALA A 14 -2.94 -1.14 0.42
CA ALA A 14 -3.20 0.23 0.02
C ALA A 14 -4.70 0.53 -0.05
N ARG A 15 -5.48 -0.37 -0.67
CA ARG A 15 -6.94 -0.24 -0.79
C ARG A 15 -7.63 -0.29 0.57
N GLN A 16 -7.33 -1.31 1.38
CA GLN A 16 -7.85 -1.44 2.75
C GLN A 16 -7.59 -0.17 3.54
N THR A 17 -6.36 0.36 3.49
CA THR A 17 -5.99 1.57 4.24
C THR A 17 -6.83 2.78 3.82
N ILE A 18 -7.09 2.94 2.51
CA ILE A 18 -7.94 4.03 2.01
C ILE A 18 -9.39 3.83 2.46
N GLU A 19 -9.93 2.62 2.35
CA GLU A 19 -11.30 2.29 2.77
C GLU A 19 -11.53 2.59 4.26
N GLU A 20 -10.64 2.11 5.12
CA GLU A 20 -10.67 2.38 6.57
C GLU A 20 -10.61 3.88 6.86
N GLN A 21 -9.71 4.60 6.18
CA GLN A 21 -9.53 6.05 6.37
C GLN A 21 -10.78 6.87 6.00
N VAL A 22 -11.58 6.40 5.05
CA VAL A 22 -12.84 7.05 4.65
C VAL A 22 -14.08 6.49 5.38
N GLY A 23 -13.87 5.66 6.41
CA GLY A 23 -14.94 5.11 7.25
C GLY A 23 -15.71 3.95 6.61
N LEU A 24 -15.13 3.27 5.62
CA LEU A 24 -15.68 2.06 5.01
C LEU A 24 -15.06 0.80 5.62
N ALA A 25 -15.83 -0.29 5.62
CA ALA A 25 -15.28 -1.61 5.94
C ALA A 25 -14.37 -2.08 4.79
N PRO A 26 -13.21 -2.69 5.08
CA PRO A 26 -12.33 -3.25 4.06
C PRO A 26 -13.04 -4.28 3.18
N THR A 27 -12.90 -4.15 1.87
CA THR A 27 -13.50 -5.09 0.90
C THR A 27 -12.71 -6.40 0.80
N ASP A 28 -11.39 -6.33 0.93
CA ASP A 28 -10.47 -7.47 0.91
C ASP A 28 -9.36 -7.22 1.95
N PRO A 29 -9.64 -7.46 3.25
CA PRO A 29 -8.71 -7.18 4.32
C PRO A 29 -7.48 -8.09 4.23
N VAL A 30 -6.30 -7.49 4.32
CA VAL A 30 -5.03 -8.20 4.37
C VAL A 30 -4.86 -8.82 5.76
N ARG A 31 -4.43 -10.07 5.80
CA ARG A 31 -4.27 -10.81 7.05
C ARG A 31 -2.90 -10.51 7.68
N PRO A 32 -2.79 -10.51 9.02
CA PRO A 32 -1.52 -10.22 9.70
C PRO A 32 -0.36 -11.12 9.26
N GLU A 33 -0.62 -12.40 8.98
CA GLU A 33 0.40 -13.34 8.52
C GLU A 33 0.97 -13.00 7.13
N GLU A 34 0.18 -12.36 6.26
CA GLU A 34 0.64 -11.91 4.94
C GLU A 34 1.56 -10.70 5.08
N LEU A 35 1.32 -9.84 6.07
CA LEU A 35 2.16 -8.69 6.37
C LEU A 35 3.47 -9.08 7.06
N ALA A 36 3.50 -10.23 7.74
CA ALA A 36 4.68 -10.72 8.44
C ALA A 36 5.80 -11.22 7.51
N ASP A 37 5.57 -11.30 6.20
CA ASP A 37 6.60 -11.67 5.22
C ASP A 37 7.84 -10.74 5.35
N PRO A 38 9.04 -11.29 5.61
CA PRO A 38 10.26 -10.51 5.77
C PRO A 38 10.57 -9.56 4.60
N ALA A 39 10.15 -9.91 3.36
CA ALA A 39 10.35 -9.06 2.19
C ALA A 39 9.52 -7.77 2.28
N LEU A 40 8.33 -7.82 2.88
CA LEU A 40 7.46 -6.66 3.08
C LEU A 40 7.88 -5.80 4.28
N GLN A 41 8.69 -6.35 5.17
CA GLN A 41 9.27 -5.61 6.30
C GLN A 41 10.54 -4.83 5.92
N GLN A 42 11.07 -5.02 4.70
CA GLN A 42 12.26 -4.32 4.26
C GLN A 42 12.00 -2.83 4.02
N ARG A 43 13.00 -2.01 4.38
CA ARG A 43 13.00 -0.58 4.10
C ARG A 43 13.26 -0.31 2.62
N ARG A 44 12.26 0.25 1.92
CA ARG A 44 12.33 0.57 0.49
C ARG A 44 11.50 1.80 0.15
N GLY A 45 11.91 2.52 -0.89
CA GLY A 45 11.08 3.59 -1.45
C GLY A 45 9.82 3.00 -2.06
N VAL A 46 8.68 3.68 -1.89
CA VAL A 46 7.40 3.22 -2.42
C VAL A 46 6.56 4.42 -2.86
N PHE A 47 5.78 4.23 -3.91
CA PHE A 47 4.78 5.18 -4.40
C PHE A 47 3.44 4.47 -4.50
N VAL A 48 2.36 5.16 -4.10
CA VAL A 48 0.99 4.71 -4.31
C VAL A 48 0.35 5.65 -5.31
N THR A 49 -0.16 5.08 -6.40
CA THR A 49 -0.87 5.81 -7.46
C THR A 49 -2.32 5.35 -7.51
N LEU A 50 -3.25 6.31 -7.46
CA LEU A 50 -4.67 6.09 -7.64
C LEU A 50 -5.09 6.59 -9.00
N ASN A 51 -5.76 5.73 -9.76
CA ASN A 51 -6.38 6.08 -11.02
C ASN A 51 -7.90 5.97 -10.92
N LYS A 52 -8.62 6.93 -11.48
CA LYS A 52 -10.08 6.95 -11.57
C LYS A 52 -10.49 7.14 -13.02
N ARG A 53 -11.23 6.18 -13.58
CA ARG A 53 -11.66 6.18 -15.00
C ARG A 53 -10.47 6.35 -15.96
N GLY A 54 -9.37 5.64 -15.70
CA GLY A 54 -8.15 5.68 -16.52
C GLY A 54 -7.31 6.95 -16.36
N MET A 55 -7.71 7.91 -15.52
CA MET A 55 -6.96 9.14 -15.27
C MET A 55 -6.34 9.16 -13.88
N LEU A 56 -5.18 9.81 -13.76
CA LEU A 56 -4.51 10.04 -12.48
C LEU A 56 -5.45 10.81 -11.53
N ARG A 57 -5.67 10.25 -10.34
CA ARG A 57 -6.41 10.90 -9.25
C ARG A 57 -5.50 11.33 -8.11
N GLY A 58 -4.39 10.64 -7.90
CA GLY A 58 -3.38 11.02 -6.91
C GLY A 58 -2.18 10.10 -6.98
N CYS A 59 -1.00 10.64 -6.66
CA CYS A 59 0.24 9.87 -6.58
C CYS A 59 1.13 10.48 -5.51
N ILE A 60 1.42 9.71 -4.46
CA ILE A 60 2.31 10.11 -3.37
C ILE A 60 3.26 8.96 -3.07
N GLY A 61 4.49 9.29 -2.70
CA GLY A 61 5.50 8.30 -2.36
C GLY A 61 6.74 8.90 -1.76
N SER A 62 7.72 8.03 -1.51
CA SER A 62 9.03 8.38 -0.99
C SER A 62 10.09 7.68 -1.83
N LEU A 63 11.05 8.46 -2.34
CA LEU A 63 12.19 7.94 -3.09
C LEU A 63 13.10 7.10 -2.20
N VAL A 64 13.30 7.53 -0.95
CA VAL A 64 14.15 6.86 0.02
C VAL A 64 13.29 5.97 0.92
N GLY A 65 13.71 4.71 1.09
CA GLY A 65 13.10 3.77 2.01
C GLY A 65 13.49 4.06 3.45
N VAL A 66 12.86 5.04 4.07
CA VAL A 66 13.09 5.38 5.48
C VAL A 66 12.31 4.47 6.44
N GLU A 67 11.28 3.79 5.93
CA GLU A 67 10.36 2.93 6.68
C GLU A 67 10.12 1.59 5.96
N PRO A 68 9.64 0.55 6.66
CA PRO A 68 9.23 -0.72 6.05
C PRO A 68 8.20 -0.52 4.92
N LEU A 69 8.21 -1.38 3.90
CA LEU A 69 7.26 -1.29 2.77
C LEU A 69 5.80 -1.21 3.23
N VAL A 70 5.41 -2.04 4.21
CA VAL A 70 4.06 -2.01 4.81
C VAL A 70 3.66 -0.61 5.29
N GLU A 71 4.51 0.01 6.10
CA GLU A 71 4.25 1.35 6.64
C GLU A 71 4.25 2.41 5.55
N GLY A 72 5.20 2.32 4.61
CA GLY A 72 5.25 3.21 3.47
C GLY A 72 4.01 3.11 2.58
N VAL A 73 3.48 1.91 2.36
CA VAL A 73 2.25 1.72 1.60
C VAL A 73 1.06 2.33 2.33
N ARG A 74 0.88 2.08 3.63
CA ARG A 74 -0.21 2.67 4.42
C ARG A 74 -0.17 4.20 4.38
N ARG A 75 0.97 4.78 4.74
CA ARG A 75 1.16 6.24 4.78
C ARG A 75 0.93 6.89 3.42
N ASN A 76 1.51 6.33 2.35
CA ASN A 76 1.38 6.92 1.02
C ASN A 76 0.00 6.69 0.41
N ALA A 77 -0.71 5.62 0.78
CA ALA A 77 -2.09 5.39 0.35
C ALA A 77 -3.05 6.44 0.92
N ILE A 78 -2.92 6.78 2.21
CA ILE A 78 -3.68 7.86 2.84
C ILE A 78 -3.42 9.20 2.13
N ASN A 79 -2.15 9.54 1.91
CA ASN A 79 -1.78 10.83 1.32
C ASN A 79 -2.14 10.95 -0.17
N ALA A 80 -2.24 9.83 -0.89
CA ALA A 80 -2.60 9.83 -2.31
C ALA A 80 -4.11 9.96 -2.57
N ALA A 81 -4.96 9.66 -1.59
CA ALA A 81 -6.43 9.66 -1.70
C ALA A 81 -7.03 11.08 -1.59
#